data_AF-A0A7S1HDM6-F1
#
_entry.id   AF-A0A7S1HDM6-F1
#
_cell.length_a   1.000
_cell.length_b   1.000
_cell.length_c   1.000
_cell.angle_alpha   90.00
_cell.angle_beta   90.00
_cell.angle_gamma   90.00
#
_symmetry.space_group_name_H-M   'P 1'
#
loop_
_entity.id
_entity.type
_entity.pdbx_description
1 polymer ?
#
loop_
_entity_poly.entity_id
_entity_poly.type
_entity_poly.pdbx_seq_one_letter_code
_entity_poly.pdbx_strand_id
1 'polypeptide(L)'
;LLFSLYEIRYDRPFLNDYPAHIHHVHQYLEGRLDYGAYMHHNGHNAYGAAFLHVYTALDQLAGGDVRFFQCVYAFIEAAHLYATADFALRLGVPPLLSLLPMASNRMHLYNVRVVSMDLISSLLTLSATRLMVCRRTSAACALFGFAVCFKLNAILYAPGIAWVLLR
;
A
#
# COMPACT_ATOMS: atom_id res chain seq x y z
N LEU A 1 -6.55 -12.71 5.06
CA LEU A 1 -7.13 -12.29 6.35
C LEU A 1 -6.85 -13.29 7.47
N LEU A 2 -7.40 -14.52 7.45
CA LEU A 2 -7.15 -15.48 8.55
C LEU A 2 -5.65 -15.76 8.78
N PHE A 3 -4.90 -15.99 7.70
CA PHE A 3 -3.47 -16.19 7.77
C PHE A 3 -2.72 -14.96 8.29
N SER A 4 -3.07 -13.78 7.81
CA SER A 4 -2.52 -12.50 8.28
C SER A 4 -2.79 -12.27 9.78
N LEU A 5 -4.01 -12.54 10.24
CA LEU A 5 -4.38 -12.43 11.66
C LEU A 5 -3.65 -13.47 12.52
N TYR A 6 -3.44 -14.67 11.99
CA TYR A 6 -2.61 -15.69 12.63
C TYR A 6 -1.17 -15.19 12.80
N GLU A 7 -0.55 -14.65 11.75
CA GLU A 7 0.81 -14.09 11.84
C GLU A 7 0.88 -12.94 12.85
N ILE A 8 -0.08 -12.01 12.86
CA ILE A 8 -0.11 -10.91 13.84
C ILE A 8 -0.19 -11.43 15.29
N ARG A 9 -0.94 -12.52 15.51
CA ARG A 9 -1.18 -13.06 16.85
C ARG A 9 0.00 -13.85 17.41
N TYR A 10 0.70 -14.60 16.56
CA TYR A 10 1.67 -15.61 16.97
C TYR A 10 3.11 -15.25 16.63
N ASP A 11 3.35 -14.45 15.59
CA ASP A 11 4.70 -14.02 15.23
C ASP A 11 5.10 -12.72 15.94
N ARG A 12 6.42 -12.49 16.00
CA ARG A 12 6.96 -11.22 16.47
C ARG A 12 6.73 -10.12 15.43
N PRO A 13 6.43 -8.87 15.86
CA PRO A 13 6.36 -7.74 14.94
C PRO A 13 7.67 -7.58 14.16
N PHE A 14 7.56 -7.34 12.86
CA PHE A 14 8.72 -7.10 11.99
C PHE A 14 8.87 -5.59 11.76
N LEU A 15 9.77 -4.96 12.52
CA LEU A 15 9.83 -3.50 12.67
C LEU A 15 10.87 -2.85 11.74
N ASN A 16 10.99 -3.29 10.49
CA ASN A 16 12.04 -2.75 9.61
C ASN A 16 11.78 -1.26 9.27
N ASP A 17 10.68 -0.99 8.56
CA ASP A 17 10.39 0.36 8.07
C ASP A 17 9.55 1.18 9.07
N TYR A 18 8.79 0.50 9.94
CA TYR A 18 7.87 1.13 10.89
C TYR A 18 8.53 2.22 11.77
N PRO A 19 9.69 2.00 12.43
CA PRO A 19 10.34 3.03 13.25
C PRO A 19 10.73 4.26 12.44
N ALA A 20 11.21 4.07 11.21
CA ALA A 20 11.55 5.17 10.31
C ALA A 20 10.29 5.96 9.93
N HIS A 21 9.20 5.27 9.62
CA HIS A 21 7.93 5.90 9.29
C HIS A 21 7.38 6.76 10.43
N ILE A 22 7.35 6.20 11.65
CA ILE A 22 6.90 6.94 12.84
C ILE A 22 7.82 8.14 13.11
N HIS A 23 9.13 8.00 12.94
CA HIS A 23 10.06 9.12 13.08
C HIS A 23 9.75 10.29 12.12
N HIS A 24 9.46 9.98 10.85
CA HIS A 24 9.07 10.99 9.86
C HIS A 24 7.71 11.65 10.17
N VAL A 25 6.77 10.90 10.75
CA VAL A 25 5.49 11.45 11.23
C VAL A 25 5.71 12.45 12.36
N HIS A 26 6.58 12.14 13.33
CA HIS A 26 6.92 13.09 14.39
C HIS A 26 7.57 14.37 13.84
N GLN A 27 8.50 14.25 12.89
CA GLN A 27 9.10 15.40 12.21
C GLN A 27 8.05 16.29 11.53
N TYR A 28 7.03 15.67 10.91
CA TYR A 28 5.90 16.39 10.32
C TYR A 28 5.01 17.08 11.36
N LEU A 29 4.71 16.40 12.48
CA LEU A 29 3.90 16.95 13.58
C LEU A 29 4.60 18.09 14.32
N GLU A 30 5.94 18.14 14.30
CA GLU A 30 6.74 19.27 14.79
C GLU A 30 6.63 20.53 13.89
N GLY A 31 5.90 20.45 12.77
CA GLY A 31 5.70 21.57 11.85
C GLY A 31 6.84 21.75 10.85
N ARG A 32 7.73 20.77 10.71
CA ARG A 32 8.74 20.80 9.63
C ARG A 32 8.03 20.55 8.32
N LEU A 33 8.08 21.49 7.38
CA LEU A 33 7.48 21.34 6.05
C LEU A 33 8.51 21.04 4.95
N ASP A 34 9.80 21.19 5.27
CA ASP A 34 10.88 20.83 4.36
C ASP A 34 11.06 19.30 4.34
N TYR A 35 10.50 18.68 3.30
CA TYR A 35 10.63 17.24 3.05
C TYR A 35 12.08 16.76 2.96
N GLY A 36 12.99 17.62 2.46
CA GLY A 36 14.41 17.27 2.35
C GLY A 36 15.09 17.11 3.71
N ALA A 37 14.53 17.73 4.75
CA ALA A 37 15.03 17.64 6.11
C ALA A 37 14.54 16.38 6.86
N TYR A 38 13.64 15.59 6.27
CA TYR A 38 13.09 14.39 6.91
C TYR A 38 14.08 13.25 6.84
N MET A 39 14.82 13.05 7.92
CA MET A 39 15.91 12.09 7.99
C MET A 39 15.73 11.18 9.20
N HIS A 40 15.90 9.88 8.96
CA HIS A 40 16.03 8.85 9.98
C HIS A 40 17.39 8.15 9.80
N HIS A 41 17.83 7.31 10.75
CA HIS A 41 19.10 6.59 10.61
C HIS A 41 19.11 5.64 9.39
N ASN A 42 17.94 5.20 8.91
CA ASN A 42 17.79 4.39 7.70
C ASN A 42 17.71 5.22 6.39
N GLY A 43 17.78 6.56 6.47
CA GLY A 43 17.76 7.44 5.30
C GLY A 43 16.63 8.46 5.29
N HIS A 44 16.49 9.13 4.15
CA HIS A 44 15.48 10.16 3.91
C HIS A 44 14.10 9.55 3.67
N ASN A 45 13.06 10.33 3.93
CA ASN A 45 11.70 9.95 3.55
C ASN A 45 11.56 9.85 2.01
N ALA A 46 11.36 8.63 1.50
CA ALA A 46 11.16 8.37 0.07
C ALA A 46 9.67 8.31 -0.34
N TYR A 47 8.74 8.57 0.58
CA TYR A 47 7.31 8.49 0.35
C TYR A 47 6.69 9.86 0.08
N GLY A 48 5.58 9.88 -0.68
CA GLY A 48 4.88 11.11 -1.03
C GLY A 48 4.06 11.71 0.12
N ALA A 49 3.31 12.77 -0.16
CA ALA A 49 2.51 13.48 0.85
C ALA A 49 1.40 12.64 1.50
N ALA A 50 0.78 11.73 0.76
CA ALA A 50 -0.29 10.91 1.31
C ALA A 50 0.20 10.00 2.44
N PHE A 51 1.47 9.58 2.40
CA PHE A 51 2.07 8.79 3.48
C PHE A 51 2.00 9.49 4.83
N LEU A 52 2.42 10.76 4.91
CA LEU A 52 2.42 11.50 6.17
C LEU A 52 1.00 11.63 6.74
N HIS A 53 0.02 11.97 5.90
CA HIS A 53 -1.36 12.11 6.35
C HIS A 53 -1.95 10.80 6.85
N VAL A 54 -1.77 9.71 6.11
CA VAL A 54 -2.30 8.40 6.50
C VAL A 54 -1.60 7.87 7.74
N TYR A 55 -0.28 7.96 7.82
CA TYR A 55 0.44 7.48 9.01
C TYR A 55 0.20 8.34 10.24
N THR A 56 0.03 9.65 10.09
CA THR A 56 -0.36 10.51 11.22
C THR A 56 -1.71 10.07 11.79
N ALA A 57 -2.71 9.84 10.93
CA ALA A 57 -4.02 9.39 11.38
C ALA A 57 -3.97 8.00 12.04
N LEU A 58 -3.19 7.07 11.47
CA LEU A 58 -3.02 5.73 12.05
C LEU A 58 -2.27 5.78 13.40
N ASP A 59 -1.22 6.58 13.52
CA ASP A 59 -0.42 6.70 14.73
C ASP A 59 -1.24 7.29 15.89
N GLN A 60 -2.03 8.34 15.61
CA GLN A 60 -2.95 8.93 16.59
C GLN A 60 -4.00 7.93 17.09
N LEU A 61 -4.49 7.03 16.24
CA LEU A 61 -5.45 5.99 16.61
C LEU A 61 -4.79 4.79 17.30
N ALA A 62 -3.58 4.43 16.89
CA ALA A 62 -2.84 3.28 17.40
C ALA A 62 -2.29 3.52 18.82
N GLY A 63 -1.99 4.77 19.18
CA GLY A 63 -1.35 5.09 20.45
C GLY A 63 0.00 4.39 20.63
N GLY A 64 0.75 4.21 19.53
CA GLY A 64 2.02 3.49 19.51
C GLY A 64 1.94 1.97 19.37
N ASP A 65 0.75 1.37 19.26
CA ASP A 65 0.61 -0.08 19.04
C ASP A 65 0.79 -0.47 17.57
N VAL A 66 1.93 -1.08 17.24
CA VAL A 66 2.19 -1.60 15.89
C VAL A 66 1.17 -2.67 15.47
N ARG A 67 0.58 -3.42 16.40
CA ARG A 67 -0.42 -4.44 16.04
C ARG A 67 -1.69 -3.81 15.50
N PHE A 68 -2.03 -2.61 15.94
CA PHE A 68 -3.12 -1.84 15.35
C PHE A 68 -2.87 -1.58 13.86
N PHE A 69 -1.67 -1.10 13.51
CA PHE A 69 -1.26 -0.93 12.12
C PHE A 69 -1.38 -2.26 11.34
N GLN A 70 -0.83 -3.34 11.88
CA GLN A 70 -0.87 -4.64 11.21
C GLN A 70 -2.30 -5.14 11.00
N CYS A 71 -3.21 -4.93 11.95
CA CYS A 71 -4.63 -5.25 11.80
C CYS A 71 -5.27 -4.47 10.66
N VAL A 72 -5.06 -3.14 10.60
CA VAL A 72 -5.54 -2.30 9.50
C VAL A 72 -4.99 -2.80 8.16
N TYR A 73 -3.70 -3.09 8.12
CA TYR A 73 -3.03 -3.60 6.92
C TYR A 73 -3.49 -4.99 6.51
N ALA A 74 -3.91 -5.85 7.44
CA ALA A 74 -4.50 -7.14 7.11
C ALA A 74 -5.85 -7.00 6.37
N PHE A 75 -6.64 -5.97 6.70
CA PHE A 75 -7.86 -5.66 5.95
C PHE A 75 -7.55 -5.10 4.56
N ILE A 76 -6.56 -4.20 4.45
CA ILE A 76 -6.11 -3.66 3.16
C ILE A 76 -5.55 -4.79 2.28
N GLU A 77 -4.79 -5.72 2.86
CA GLU A 77 -4.28 -6.89 2.16
C GLU A 77 -5.42 -7.79 1.67
N ALA A 78 -6.43 -8.03 2.51
CA ALA A 78 -7.58 -8.83 2.09
C ALA A 78 -8.31 -8.18 0.90
N ALA A 79 -8.47 -6.85 0.90
CA ALA A 79 -9.02 -6.12 -0.23
C ALA A 79 -8.12 -6.22 -1.48
N HIS A 80 -6.80 -6.16 -1.31
CA HIS A 80 -5.82 -6.32 -2.39
C HIS A 80 -5.85 -7.71 -3.02
N LEU A 81 -5.84 -8.76 -2.21
CA LEU A 81 -5.92 -10.14 -2.69
C LEU A 81 -7.26 -10.41 -3.37
N TYR A 82 -8.36 -9.88 -2.84
CA TYR A 82 -9.67 -9.96 -3.48
C TYR A 82 -9.69 -9.25 -4.85
N ALA A 83 -9.20 -8.00 -4.91
CA ALA A 83 -9.11 -7.25 -6.16
C ALA A 83 -8.23 -7.96 -7.19
N THR A 84 -7.14 -8.58 -6.75
CA THR A 84 -6.24 -9.37 -7.59
C THR A 84 -6.95 -10.58 -8.16
N ALA A 85 -7.68 -11.33 -7.33
CA ALA A 85 -8.43 -12.50 -7.76
C ALA A 85 -9.59 -12.12 -8.71
N ASP A 86 -10.41 -11.12 -8.39
CA ASP A 86 -11.49 -10.61 -9.27
C ASP A 86 -10.92 -10.18 -10.63
N PHE A 87 -9.81 -9.44 -10.62
CA PHE A 87 -9.20 -8.97 -11.86
C PHE A 87 -8.62 -10.13 -12.70
N ALA A 88 -7.93 -11.08 -12.08
CA ALA A 88 -7.41 -12.26 -12.76
C ALA A 88 -8.52 -13.11 -13.38
N LEU A 89 -9.62 -13.36 -12.64
CA LEU A 89 -10.77 -14.12 -13.14
C LEU A 89 -11.44 -13.43 -14.35
N ARG A 90 -11.58 -12.11 -14.32
CA ARG A 90 -12.11 -11.33 -15.46
C ARG A 90 -11.24 -11.42 -16.71
N LEU A 91 -9.93 -11.62 -16.54
CA LEU A 91 -8.97 -11.83 -17.62
C LEU A 91 -8.92 -13.30 -18.09
N GLY A 92 -9.76 -14.18 -17.55
CA GLY A 92 -9.79 -15.60 -17.91
C GLY A 92 -8.65 -16.42 -17.29
N VAL A 93 -7.95 -15.88 -16.29
CA VAL A 93 -6.94 -16.64 -15.55
C VAL A 93 -7.62 -17.76 -14.75
N PRO A 94 -7.11 -18.99 -14.77
CA PRO A 94 -7.64 -20.09 -13.98
C PRO A 94 -7.83 -19.73 -12.50
N PRO A 95 -8.97 -20.08 -11.87
CA PRO A 95 -9.24 -19.72 -10.48
C PRO A 95 -8.14 -20.15 -9.50
N LEU A 96 -7.55 -21.33 -9.71
CA LEU A 96 -6.45 -21.83 -8.88
C LEU A 96 -5.24 -20.87 -8.89
N LEU A 97 -4.88 -20.35 -10.06
CA LEU A 97 -3.74 -19.42 -10.21
C LEU A 97 -4.05 -18.07 -9.58
N SER A 98 -5.30 -17.62 -9.64
CA SER A 98 -5.74 -16.35 -9.03
C SER A 98 -5.62 -16.34 -7.49
N LEU A 99 -5.61 -17.54 -6.87
CA LEU A 99 -5.52 -17.71 -5.42
C LEU A 99 -4.10 -17.96 -4.91
N LEU A 100 -3.15 -18.31 -5.78
CA LEU A 100 -1.75 -18.57 -5.38
C LEU A 100 -1.09 -17.43 -4.56
N PRO A 101 -1.34 -16.14 -4.83
CA PRO A 101 -0.81 -15.05 -4.00
C PRO A 101 -1.19 -15.19 -2.52
N MET A 102 -2.37 -15.74 -2.22
CA MET A 102 -2.86 -15.94 -0.85
C MET A 102 -2.13 -17.07 -0.10
N ALA A 103 -1.37 -17.91 -0.80
CA ALA A 103 -0.58 -18.97 -0.18
C ALA A 103 0.87 -18.53 0.10
N SER A 104 1.25 -17.31 -0.28
CA SER A 104 2.62 -16.83 -0.16
C SER A 104 2.86 -16.17 1.20
N ASN A 105 3.57 -16.89 2.09
CA ASN A 105 4.00 -16.33 3.38
C ASN A 105 4.81 -15.04 3.22
N ARG A 106 5.61 -14.93 2.14
CA ARG A 106 6.39 -13.71 1.89
C ARG A 106 5.50 -12.51 1.57
N MET A 107 4.40 -12.71 0.84
CA MET A 107 3.46 -11.62 0.58
C MET A 107 2.83 -11.12 1.89
N HIS A 108 2.39 -12.02 2.75
CA HIS A 108 1.83 -11.66 4.06
C HIS A 108 2.82 -10.90 4.95
N LEU A 109 4.09 -11.33 4.98
CA LEU A 109 5.16 -10.61 5.67
C LEU A 109 5.29 -9.16 5.17
N TYR A 110 5.46 -8.96 3.86
CA TYR A 110 5.68 -7.61 3.30
C TYR A 110 4.44 -6.72 3.37
N ASN A 111 3.26 -7.29 3.16
CA ASN A 111 2.02 -6.53 3.17
C ASN A 111 1.59 -6.15 4.58
N VAL A 112 1.66 -7.09 5.53
CA VAL A 112 0.99 -6.92 6.83
C VAL A 112 1.97 -6.62 7.94
N ARG A 113 3.14 -7.26 7.95
CA ARG A 113 4.06 -7.14 9.10
C ARG A 113 5.04 -5.98 8.97
N VAL A 114 5.54 -5.72 7.75
CA VAL A 114 6.42 -4.56 7.46
C VAL A 114 5.66 -3.25 7.58
N VAL A 115 4.36 -3.26 7.23
CA VAL A 115 3.50 -2.07 7.22
C VAL A 115 4.16 -0.99 6.35
N SER A 116 4.21 -1.21 5.03
CA SER A 116 4.79 -0.27 4.05
C SER A 116 3.67 0.38 3.23
N MET A 117 3.87 1.60 2.72
CA MET A 117 2.96 2.22 1.75
C MET A 117 2.81 1.43 0.44
N ASP A 118 3.70 0.47 0.17
CA ASP A 118 3.66 -0.37 -1.03
C ASP A 118 2.30 -1.04 -1.24
N LEU A 119 1.70 -1.59 -0.17
CA LEU A 119 0.43 -2.28 -0.26
C LEU A 119 -0.73 -1.36 -0.67
N ILE A 120 -0.75 -0.13 -0.13
CA ILE A 120 -1.79 0.85 -0.46
C ILE A 120 -1.59 1.33 -1.90
N SER A 121 -0.35 1.66 -2.27
CA SER A 121 0.00 2.08 -3.63
C SER A 121 -0.35 1.00 -4.67
N SER A 122 -0.04 -0.28 -4.38
CA SER A 122 -0.35 -1.40 -5.28
C SER A 122 -1.85 -1.64 -5.40
N LEU A 123 -2.61 -1.55 -4.31
CA LEU A 123 -4.07 -1.67 -4.31
C LEU A 123 -4.73 -0.59 -5.17
N LEU A 124 -4.30 0.66 -4.99
CA LEU A 124 -4.83 1.79 -5.76
C LEU A 124 -4.47 1.66 -7.24
N THR A 125 -3.23 1.27 -7.56
CA THR A 125 -2.77 1.07 -8.94
C THR A 125 -3.52 -0.07 -9.64
N LEU A 126 -3.72 -1.20 -8.95
CA LEU A 126 -4.52 -2.32 -9.44
C LEU A 126 -5.97 -1.90 -9.69
N SER A 127 -6.56 -1.16 -8.74
CA SER A 127 -7.94 -0.66 -8.85
C SER A 127 -8.10 0.33 -9.99
N ALA A 128 -7.11 1.22 -10.20
CA ALA A 128 -7.09 2.15 -11.32
C ALA A 128 -7.00 1.40 -12.66
N THR A 129 -6.15 0.36 -12.73
CA THR A 129 -6.02 -0.51 -13.91
C THR A 129 -7.34 -1.22 -14.21
N ARG A 130 -8.03 -1.74 -13.19
CA ARG A 130 -9.35 -2.34 -13.34
C ARG A 130 -10.38 -1.36 -13.86
N LEU A 131 -10.42 -0.14 -13.33
CA LEU A 131 -11.33 0.92 -13.82
C LEU A 131 -11.04 1.29 -15.28
N MET A 132 -9.76 1.27 -15.68
CA MET A 132 -9.35 1.49 -17.07
C MET A 132 -9.94 0.43 -18.00
N VAL A 133 -9.82 -0.86 -17.61
CA VAL A 133 -10.42 -1.98 -18.36
C VAL A 133 -11.95 -1.86 -18.44
N CYS A 134 -12.60 -1.39 -17.37
CA CYS A 134 -14.03 -1.11 -17.35
C CYS A 134 -14.45 0.18 -18.10
N ARG A 135 -13.56 0.80 -18.89
CA ARG A 135 -13.82 2.04 -19.64
C ARG A 135 -14.21 3.25 -18.78
N ARG A 136 -13.87 3.22 -17.48
CA ARG A 136 -14.09 4.34 -16.54
C ARG A 136 -12.82 5.18 -16.43
N THR A 137 -12.39 5.78 -17.54
CA THR A 137 -11.08 6.43 -17.70
C THR A 137 -10.85 7.58 -16.72
N SER A 138 -11.81 8.50 -16.54
CA SER A 138 -11.65 9.64 -15.61
C SER A 138 -11.44 9.18 -14.16
N ALA A 139 -12.20 8.19 -13.71
CA ALA A 139 -12.05 7.61 -12.37
C ALA A 139 -10.72 6.85 -12.23
N ALA A 140 -10.31 6.14 -13.28
CA ALA A 140 -9.02 5.46 -13.31
C ALA A 140 -7.85 6.45 -13.20
N CYS A 141 -7.86 7.55 -13.96
CA CYS A 141 -6.84 8.59 -13.90
C CYS A 141 -6.79 9.28 -12.53
N ALA A 142 -7.95 9.62 -11.95
CA ALA A 142 -8.02 10.22 -10.62
C ALA A 142 -7.43 9.27 -9.55
N LEU A 143 -7.81 7.99 -9.59
CA LEU A 143 -7.32 6.99 -8.64
C LEU A 143 -5.83 6.69 -8.83
N PHE A 144 -5.34 6.68 -10.08
CA PHE A 144 -3.92 6.51 -10.38
C PHE A 144 -3.09 7.71 -9.89
N GLY A 145 -3.56 8.93 -10.11
CA GLY A 145 -2.92 10.13 -9.56
C GLY A 145 -2.82 10.06 -8.03
N PHE A 146 -3.88 9.59 -7.38
CA PHE A 146 -3.87 9.36 -5.94
C PHE A 146 -2.85 8.28 -5.52
N ALA A 147 -2.72 7.18 -6.26
CA ALA A 147 -1.72 6.14 -5.99
C ALA A 147 -0.28 6.67 -5.99
N VAL A 148 0.05 7.57 -6.93
CA VAL A 148 1.38 8.21 -7.03
C VAL A 148 1.70 9.03 -5.76
N CYS A 149 0.70 9.62 -5.11
CA CYS A 149 0.89 10.37 -3.86
C CYS A 149 1.33 9.49 -2.68
N PHE A 150 1.05 8.18 -2.71
CA PHE A 150 1.49 7.24 -1.67
C PHE A 150 2.92 6.78 -1.91
N LYS A 151 3.24 6.40 -3.16
CA LYS A 151 4.57 5.96 -3.53
C LYS A 151 4.85 6.24 -5.00
N LEU A 152 6.00 6.87 -5.25
CA LEU A 152 6.38 7.30 -6.60
C LEU A 152 6.59 6.14 -7.58
N ASN A 153 6.82 4.91 -7.10
CA ASN A 153 6.95 3.74 -7.98
C ASN A 153 5.71 3.51 -8.86
N ALA A 154 4.52 3.96 -8.44
CA ALA A 154 3.30 3.88 -9.23
C ALA A 154 3.44 4.62 -10.57
N ILE A 155 4.31 5.65 -10.67
CA ILE A 155 4.53 6.39 -11.92
C ILE A 155 5.07 5.52 -13.04
N LEU A 156 5.71 4.39 -12.71
CA LEU A 156 6.23 3.44 -13.71
C LEU A 156 5.11 2.79 -14.55
N TYR A 157 3.86 2.83 -14.09
CA TYR A 157 2.69 2.37 -14.84
C TYR A 157 2.15 3.44 -15.82
N ALA A 158 2.61 4.69 -15.72
CA ALA A 158 2.11 5.80 -16.52
C ALA A 158 2.26 5.59 -18.04
N PRO A 159 3.37 5.04 -18.58
CA PRO A 159 3.47 4.77 -20.02
C PRO A 159 2.40 3.80 -20.53
N GLY A 160 2.10 2.75 -19.76
CA GLY A 160 1.05 1.78 -20.11
C GLY A 160 -0.34 2.40 -20.05
N ILE A 161 -0.61 3.21 -19.03
CA ILE A 161 -1.87 3.97 -18.89
C ILE A 161 -2.03 4.96 -20.05
N ALA A 162 -0.99 5.72 -20.38
CA ALA A 162 -1.00 6.68 -21.47
C ALA A 162 -1.27 6.00 -22.81
N TRP A 163 -0.64 4.85 -23.07
CA TRP A 163 -0.90 4.07 -24.29
C TRP A 163 -2.36 3.63 -24.42
N VAL A 164 -2.99 3.19 -23.32
CA VAL A 164 -4.42 2.81 -23.32
C VAL A 164 -5.33 4.02 -23.53
N LEU A 165 -4.96 5.20 -23.02
CA LEU A 165 -5.77 6.43 -23.16
C LEU A 165 -5.68 7.06 -24.56
N LEU A 166 -4.56 6.91 -25.24
CA LEU A 166 -4.30 7.48 -26.56
C LEU A 166 -4.78 6.59 -27.72
N ARG A 167 -5.30 5.40 -27.43
CA ARG A 167 -5.81 4.44 -28.41
C ARG A 167 -7.33 4.46 -28.48
#